data_AF-A0A938E558-F1
#
_entry.id   AF-A0A938E558-F1
#
_cell.length_a   1.000
_cell.length_b   1.000
_cell.length_c   1.000
_cell.angle_alpha   90.00
_cell.angle_beta   90.00
_cell.angle_gamma   90.00
#
_symmetry.space_group_name_H-M   'P 1'
#
loop_
_entity.id
_entity.type
_entity.pdbx_description
1 polymer ?
#
loop_
_entity_poly.entity_id
_entity_poly.type
_entity_poly.pdbx_seq_one_letter_code
_entity_poly.pdbx_strand_id
1 'polypeptide(L)'
;MQRLHDLSDRFHGDTVEAAVDWFVDSSAKRFREEIAKWPDGVFEAEAFADHDPWGNRDVRITVTVTVDGDRISVDFEGTDARPELQAWSSFGNARGFTITQIAAMLDPAIPKNEGFLESIVVRIPYGCVLNPPYGKPVSAGTHHLGTELGDAIALALAHVAPEGCVPQTYKTGIPTVINGTDPHNGQPFTDHSAEVYAG
;
A
#
# COMPACT_ATOMS: atom_id res chain seq x y z
N MET A 1 -8.35 13.01 -22.46
CA MET A 1 -8.03 14.46 -22.59
C MET A 1 -9.24 15.34 -22.86
N GLN A 2 -10.30 14.87 -23.55
CA GLN A 2 -11.47 15.71 -23.90
C GLN A 2 -12.10 16.46 -22.70
N ARG A 3 -12.36 15.77 -21.58
CA ARG A 3 -12.92 16.41 -20.37
C ARG A 3 -12.04 17.49 -19.75
N LEU A 4 -10.72 17.37 -19.84
CA LEU A 4 -9.79 18.38 -19.31
C LEU A 4 -9.79 19.63 -20.21
N HIS A 5 -9.86 19.44 -21.53
CA HIS A 5 -10.04 20.53 -22.48
C HIS A 5 -11.38 21.25 -22.27
N ASP A 6 -12.48 20.52 -22.11
CA ASP A 6 -13.79 21.12 -21.88
C ASP A 6 -13.82 21.99 -20.59
N LEU A 7 -13.12 21.57 -19.54
CA LEU A 7 -12.95 22.35 -18.31
C LEU A 7 -12.11 23.60 -18.54
N SER A 8 -10.99 23.47 -19.24
CA SER A 8 -10.11 24.59 -19.58
C SER A 8 -10.79 25.60 -20.50
N ASP A 9 -11.59 25.15 -21.46
CA ASP A 9 -12.33 26.02 -22.37
C ASP A 9 -13.45 26.78 -21.66
N ARG A 10 -14.07 26.15 -20.65
CA ARG A 10 -15.17 26.74 -19.87
C ARG A 10 -14.70 27.66 -18.73
N PHE A 11 -13.61 27.31 -18.05
CA PHE A 11 -13.16 27.99 -16.82
C PHE A 11 -11.79 28.66 -16.94
N HIS A 12 -11.10 28.51 -18.07
CA HIS A 12 -9.71 28.91 -18.31
C HIS A 12 -8.69 28.09 -17.49
N GLY A 13 -7.49 27.91 -18.06
CA GLY A 13 -6.43 27.08 -17.50
C GLY A 13 -6.04 27.46 -16.07
N ASP A 14 -5.78 28.75 -15.84
CA ASP A 14 -5.35 29.27 -14.53
C ASP A 14 -6.37 28.96 -13.41
N THR A 15 -7.68 29.01 -13.71
CA THR A 15 -8.72 28.67 -12.73
C THR A 15 -8.73 27.17 -12.44
N VAL A 16 -8.51 26.33 -13.46
CA VAL A 16 -8.46 24.87 -13.30
C VAL A 16 -7.23 24.48 -12.47
N GLU A 17 -6.09 25.08 -12.74
CA GLU A 17 -4.85 24.87 -11.97
C GLU A 17 -5.03 25.30 -10.51
N ALA A 18 -5.52 26.53 -10.26
CA ALA A 18 -5.80 27.00 -8.91
C ALA A 18 -6.82 26.13 -8.16
N ALA A 19 -7.80 25.55 -8.87
CA ALA A 19 -8.75 24.62 -8.27
C ALA A 19 -8.07 23.30 -7.87
N VAL A 20 -7.19 22.75 -8.72
CA VAL A 20 -6.41 21.54 -8.42
C VAL A 20 -5.54 21.77 -7.18
N ASP A 21 -4.78 22.87 -7.13
CA ASP A 21 -3.95 23.22 -5.97
C ASP A 21 -4.78 23.33 -4.69
N TRP A 22 -5.92 24.04 -4.77
CA TRP A 22 -6.83 24.14 -3.64
C TRP A 22 -7.37 22.78 -3.17
N PHE A 23 -7.68 21.85 -4.10
CA PHE A 23 -8.12 20.51 -3.74
C PHE A 23 -7.03 19.68 -3.06
N VAL A 24 -5.78 19.82 -3.50
CA VAL A 24 -4.61 19.17 -2.89
C VAL A 24 -4.40 19.70 -1.48
N ASP A 25 -4.33 21.02 -1.31
CA ASP A 25 -4.14 21.69 -0.02
C ASP A 25 -5.26 21.36 0.98
N SER A 26 -6.52 21.39 0.50
CA SER A 26 -7.69 21.07 1.31
C SER A 26 -7.68 19.62 1.78
N SER A 27 -7.27 18.69 0.92
CA SER A 27 -7.14 17.27 1.27
C SER A 27 -6.00 17.03 2.25
N ALA A 28 -4.85 17.68 2.05
CA ALA A 28 -3.71 17.63 2.97
C ALA A 28 -4.07 18.13 4.37
N LYS A 29 -4.82 19.24 4.45
CA LYS A 29 -5.32 19.77 5.73
C LYS A 29 -6.23 18.77 6.44
N ARG A 30 -7.24 18.22 5.75
CA ARG A 30 -8.16 17.24 6.34
C ARG A 30 -7.44 15.98 6.81
N PHE A 31 -6.43 15.54 6.06
CA PHE A 31 -5.59 14.41 6.43
C PHE A 31 -4.85 14.66 7.76
N ARG A 32 -4.17 15.80 7.87
CA ARG A 32 -3.48 16.22 9.11
C ARG A 32 -4.44 16.33 10.29
N GLU A 33 -5.65 16.85 10.07
CA GLU A 33 -6.69 16.93 11.09
C GLU A 33 -7.18 15.56 11.57
N GLU A 34 -7.24 14.55 10.70
CA GLU A 34 -7.56 13.17 11.13
C GLU A 34 -6.42 12.53 11.92
N ILE A 35 -5.17 12.66 11.47
CA ILE A 35 -4.01 12.14 12.19
C ILE A 35 -3.91 12.76 13.58
N ALA A 36 -4.15 14.07 13.72
CA ALA A 36 -4.08 14.76 15.00
C ALA A 36 -5.09 14.26 16.06
N LYS A 37 -6.06 13.41 15.67
CA LYS A 37 -6.97 12.73 16.59
C LYS A 37 -6.37 11.44 17.16
N TRP A 38 -5.37 10.87 16.50
CA TRP A 38 -4.68 9.68 16.94
C TRP A 38 -3.77 10.02 18.13
N PRO A 39 -3.63 9.13 19.12
CA PRO A 39 -2.66 9.34 20.19
C PRO A 39 -1.23 9.35 19.67
N ASP A 40 -0.47 10.37 20.06
CA ASP A 40 0.98 10.41 19.85
C ASP A 40 1.64 9.20 20.52
N GLY A 41 2.63 8.63 19.84
CA GLY A 41 3.33 7.46 20.35
C GLY A 41 4.13 6.70 19.30
N VAL A 42 4.81 5.66 19.79
CA VAL A 42 5.56 4.70 18.98
C VAL A 42 4.88 3.36 19.12
N PHE A 43 4.51 2.77 17.99
CA PHE A 43 3.73 1.55 17.90
C PHE A 43 4.49 0.54 17.04
N GLU A 44 4.72 -0.65 17.58
CA GLU A 44 5.54 -1.67 16.94
C GLU A 44 4.74 -2.94 16.71
N ALA A 45 4.98 -3.60 15.58
CA ALA A 45 4.40 -4.89 15.29
C ALA A 45 5.28 -5.68 14.31
N GLU A 46 5.02 -6.99 14.27
CA GLU A 46 5.59 -7.89 13.28
C GLU A 46 4.48 -8.69 12.60
N ALA A 47 4.68 -9.01 11.33
CA ALA A 47 3.87 -9.95 10.56
C ALA A 47 4.80 -10.91 9.80
N PHE A 48 4.27 -12.08 9.43
CA PHE A 48 5.07 -13.16 8.86
C PHE A 48 4.35 -13.78 7.68
N ALA A 49 5.04 -13.86 6.53
CA ALA A 49 4.62 -14.78 5.49
C ALA A 49 5.14 -16.19 5.87
N ASP A 50 4.24 -17.18 5.87
CA ASP A 50 4.55 -18.56 6.27
C ASP A 50 5.77 -19.13 5.53
N HIS A 51 5.83 -18.88 4.22
CA HIS A 51 6.98 -19.20 3.40
C HIS A 51 7.00 -18.41 2.08
N ASP A 52 8.18 -18.33 1.46
CA ASP A 52 8.33 -17.84 0.09
C ASP A 52 8.04 -18.93 -0.97
N PRO A 53 8.08 -18.62 -2.27
CA PRO A 53 7.86 -19.60 -3.34
C PRO A 53 8.87 -20.77 -3.40
N TRP A 54 9.99 -20.69 -2.69
CA TRP A 54 10.98 -21.77 -2.57
C TRP A 54 10.92 -22.50 -1.22
N GLY A 55 9.93 -22.19 -0.38
CA GLY A 55 9.71 -22.87 0.89
C GLY A 55 10.58 -22.35 2.03
N ASN A 56 11.27 -21.23 1.86
CA ASN A 56 11.95 -20.57 2.98
C ASN A 56 10.88 -20.00 3.92
N ARG A 57 10.88 -20.45 5.17
CA ARG A 57 9.82 -20.15 6.14
C ARG A 57 10.02 -18.85 6.88
N ASP A 58 8.93 -18.37 7.46
CA ASP A 58 8.87 -17.29 8.45
C ASP A 58 9.51 -16.00 7.92
N VAL A 59 9.03 -15.52 6.76
CA VAL A 59 9.52 -14.28 6.17
C VAL A 59 8.94 -13.10 6.93
N ARG A 60 9.77 -12.44 7.72
CA ARG A 60 9.34 -11.43 8.69
C ARG A 60 9.28 -10.02 8.11
N ILE A 61 8.18 -9.32 8.38
CA ILE A 61 8.06 -7.88 8.26
C ILE A 61 8.00 -7.27 9.65
N THR A 62 8.89 -6.32 9.93
CA THR A 62 8.91 -5.55 11.18
C THR A 62 8.53 -4.11 10.84
N VAL A 63 7.64 -3.52 11.62
CA VAL A 63 7.26 -2.11 11.46
C VAL A 63 7.25 -1.38 12.79
N THR A 64 7.77 -0.15 12.75
CA THR A 64 7.62 0.86 13.80
C THR A 64 6.88 2.04 13.21
N VAL A 65 5.68 2.33 13.72
CA VAL A 65 4.87 3.49 13.34
C VAL A 65 4.97 4.52 14.45
N THR A 66 5.41 5.73 14.14
CA THR A 66 5.40 6.86 15.08
C THR A 66 4.35 7.86 14.64
N VAL A 67 3.46 8.23 15.57
CA VAL A 67 2.50 9.32 15.43
C VAL A 67 3.02 10.48 16.27
N ASP A 68 3.18 11.65 15.66
CA ASP A 68 3.64 12.88 16.32
C ASP A 68 2.84 14.06 15.79
N GLY A 69 1.82 14.46 16.56
CA GLY A 69 0.87 15.50 16.21
C GLY A 69 0.09 15.13 14.95
N ASP A 70 0.37 15.82 13.84
CA ASP A 70 -0.30 15.64 12.57
C ASP A 70 0.52 14.84 11.53
N ARG A 71 1.59 14.17 11.98
CA ARG A 71 2.51 13.40 11.13
C ARG A 71 2.62 11.95 11.54
N ILE A 72 2.86 11.11 10.54
CA ILE A 72 3.16 9.69 10.71
C ILE A 72 4.52 9.39 10.08
N SER A 73 5.37 8.66 10.80
CA SER A 73 6.54 8.00 10.21
C SER A 73 6.43 6.50 10.35
N VAL A 74 6.64 5.79 9.24
CA VAL A 74 6.67 4.33 9.17
C VAL A 74 8.08 3.87 8.85
N ASP A 75 8.61 3.01 9.70
CA ASP A 75 9.95 2.48 9.60
C ASP A 75 9.92 0.95 9.54
N PHE A 76 10.61 0.39 8.55
CA PHE A 76 10.71 -1.06 8.34
C PHE A 76 12.08 -1.65 8.73
N GLU A 77 12.83 -0.96 9.59
CA GLU A 77 14.03 -1.53 10.22
C GLU A 77 13.74 -2.89 10.87
N GLY A 78 14.67 -3.84 10.74
CA GLY A 78 14.51 -5.20 11.26
C GLY A 78 13.72 -6.17 10.38
N THR A 79 13.09 -5.67 9.30
CA THR A 79 12.48 -6.50 8.25
C THR A 79 13.51 -7.44 7.63
N ASP A 80 13.08 -8.66 7.28
CA ASP A 80 13.94 -9.73 6.82
C ASP A 80 14.83 -9.33 5.63
N ALA A 81 16.10 -9.72 5.69
CA ALA A 81 17.13 -9.42 4.69
C ALA A 81 17.90 -10.68 4.28
N ARG A 82 17.38 -11.87 4.59
CA ARG A 82 17.98 -13.15 4.20
C ARG A 82 18.17 -13.21 2.67
N PRO A 83 19.40 -13.45 2.17
CA PRO A 83 19.68 -13.43 0.74
C PRO A 83 19.05 -14.59 -0.04
N GLU A 84 18.72 -15.70 0.61
CA GLU A 84 18.11 -16.90 0.01
C GLU A 84 16.63 -16.74 -0.34
N LEU A 85 15.95 -15.74 0.24
CA LEU A 85 14.53 -15.50 0.02
C LEU A 85 14.22 -15.16 -1.45
N GLN A 86 13.00 -15.51 -1.87
CA GLN A 86 12.45 -15.29 -3.22
C GLN A 86 11.09 -14.60 -3.23
N ALA A 87 10.55 -14.24 -2.07
CA ALA A 87 9.49 -13.26 -1.99
C ALA A 87 10.16 -11.91 -1.77
N TRP A 88 10.11 -11.02 -2.77
CA TRP A 88 10.55 -9.63 -2.65
C TRP A 88 9.45 -8.70 -3.16
N SER A 89 9.43 -7.49 -2.62
CA SER A 89 8.55 -6.41 -3.02
C SER A 89 9.42 -5.23 -3.42
N SER A 90 9.13 -4.62 -4.57
CA SER A 90 9.86 -3.42 -4.96
C SER A 90 9.61 -2.29 -3.96
N PHE A 91 10.57 -1.37 -3.81
CA PHE A 91 10.41 -0.19 -2.96
C PHE A 91 9.12 0.58 -3.28
N GLY A 92 8.81 0.75 -4.57
CA GLY A 92 7.60 1.44 -5.01
C GLY A 92 6.32 0.73 -4.57
N ASN A 93 6.29 -0.61 -4.65
CA ASN A 93 5.16 -1.41 -4.18
C ASN A 93 5.01 -1.33 -2.66
N ALA A 94 6.09 -1.54 -1.91
CA ALA A 94 6.07 -1.48 -0.44
C ALA A 94 5.66 -0.09 0.07
N ARG A 95 6.19 0.98 -0.52
CA ARG A 95 5.79 2.36 -0.21
C ARG A 95 4.31 2.61 -0.55
N GLY A 96 3.85 2.15 -1.71
CA GLY A 96 2.45 2.27 -2.12
C GLY A 96 1.48 1.57 -1.16
N PHE A 97 1.79 0.33 -0.77
CA PHE A 97 1.00 -0.41 0.21
C PHE A 97 0.99 0.27 1.59
N THR A 98 2.14 0.79 2.05
CA THR A 98 2.23 1.54 3.32
C THR A 98 1.25 2.71 3.33
N ILE A 99 1.30 3.54 2.28
CA ILE A 99 0.44 4.71 2.11
C ILE A 99 -1.03 4.29 2.02
N THR A 100 -1.32 3.22 1.26
CA THR A 100 -2.69 2.74 1.04
C THR A 100 -3.30 2.16 2.31
N GLN A 101 -2.53 1.42 3.11
CA GLN A 101 -2.96 0.90 4.41
C GLN A 101 -3.32 2.05 5.35
N ILE A 102 -2.45 3.06 5.50
CA ILE A 102 -2.75 4.23 6.33
C ILE A 102 -4.00 4.96 5.80
N ALA A 103 -4.13 5.11 4.47
CA ALA A 103 -5.27 5.78 3.85
C ALA A 103 -6.60 5.06 4.12
N ALA A 104 -6.56 3.73 4.18
CA ALA A 104 -7.72 2.90 4.47
C ALA A 104 -8.17 3.00 5.94
N MET A 105 -7.27 3.41 6.84
CA MET A 105 -7.55 3.56 8.28
C MET A 105 -8.12 4.94 8.65
N LEU A 106 -8.27 5.84 7.68
CA LEU A 106 -8.72 7.22 7.87
C LEU A 106 -10.11 7.45 7.27
N ASP A 107 -10.66 8.65 7.49
CA ASP A 107 -11.98 9.02 6.94
C ASP A 107 -12.05 8.77 5.42
N PRO A 108 -12.93 7.85 4.97
CA PRO A 108 -13.09 7.52 3.55
C PRO A 108 -13.58 8.71 2.71
N ALA A 109 -14.14 9.76 3.33
CA ALA A 109 -14.58 10.97 2.65
C ALA A 109 -13.46 11.98 2.35
N ILE A 110 -12.22 11.74 2.80
CA ILE A 110 -11.05 12.57 2.43
C ILE A 110 -10.59 12.18 1.02
N PRO A 111 -10.45 13.10 0.06
CA PRO A 111 -9.91 12.76 -1.25
C PRO A 111 -8.47 12.23 -1.17
N LYS A 112 -8.16 11.21 -1.98
CA LYS A 112 -6.84 10.57 -2.00
C LYS A 112 -6.03 11.17 -3.14
N ASN A 113 -5.09 12.06 -2.81
CA ASN A 113 -4.19 12.72 -3.75
C ASN A 113 -2.82 12.92 -3.10
N GLU A 114 -1.91 13.61 -3.78
CA GLU A 114 -0.54 13.85 -3.33
C GLU A 114 -0.43 14.61 -2.00
N GLY A 115 -1.45 15.38 -1.59
CA GLY A 115 -1.48 16.06 -0.30
C GLY A 115 -1.40 15.09 0.90
N PHE A 116 -1.81 13.84 0.68
CA PHE A 116 -1.66 12.74 1.63
C PHE A 116 -0.19 12.40 1.93
N LEU A 117 0.70 12.60 0.95
CA LEU A 117 2.10 12.19 1.03
C LEU A 117 2.94 13.12 1.89
N GLU A 118 2.50 14.36 2.13
CA GLU A 118 3.27 15.36 2.88
C GLU A 118 3.45 15.00 4.35
N SER A 119 2.49 14.26 4.90
CA SER A 119 2.41 13.97 6.33
C SER A 119 2.74 12.51 6.67
N ILE A 120 3.21 11.74 5.68
CA ILE A 120 3.70 10.36 5.86
C ILE A 120 5.14 10.26 5.38
N VAL A 121 6.02 9.89 6.30
CA VAL A 121 7.41 9.52 5.99
C VAL A 121 7.52 8.00 6.01
N VAL A 122 8.09 7.40 4.96
CA VAL A 122 8.30 5.94 4.89
C VAL A 122 9.79 5.65 4.74
N ARG A 123 10.36 4.88 5.66
CA ARG A 123 11.74 4.39 5.61
C ARG A 123 11.76 2.88 5.41
N ILE A 124 12.39 2.44 4.32
CA ILE A 124 12.56 1.00 4.00
C ILE A 124 14.05 0.73 3.79
N PRO A 125 14.71 -0.04 4.68
CA PRO A 125 16.14 -0.35 4.55
C PRO A 125 16.46 -1.05 3.23
N TYR A 126 17.49 -0.59 2.52
CA TYR A 126 17.94 -1.28 1.32
C TYR A 126 18.52 -2.67 1.66
N GLY A 127 18.20 -3.67 0.84
CA GLY A 127 18.65 -5.05 1.03
C GLY A 127 17.64 -5.94 1.74
N CYS A 128 16.57 -5.40 2.32
CA CYS A 128 15.49 -6.19 2.89
C CYS A 128 14.46 -6.62 1.84
N VAL A 129 13.56 -7.51 2.24
CA VAL A 129 12.51 -8.06 1.36
C VAL A 129 11.57 -7.02 0.76
N LEU A 130 11.50 -5.81 1.35
CA LEU A 130 10.68 -4.68 0.87
C LEU A 130 11.45 -3.66 0.01
N ASN A 131 12.78 -3.76 -0.06
CA ASN A 131 13.64 -2.89 -0.87
C ASN A 131 14.86 -3.69 -1.38
N PRO A 132 14.62 -4.63 -2.32
CA PRO A 132 15.62 -5.59 -2.77
C PRO A 132 16.81 -4.95 -3.49
N PRO A 133 17.98 -5.62 -3.48
CA PRO A 133 19.01 -5.33 -4.46
C PRO A 133 18.58 -5.72 -5.88
N TYR A 134 19.27 -5.16 -6.88
CA TYR A 134 19.01 -5.46 -8.29
C TYR A 134 19.11 -6.97 -8.57
N GLY A 135 18.21 -7.49 -9.41
CA GLY A 135 18.19 -8.90 -9.83
C GLY A 135 17.32 -9.83 -8.99
N LYS A 136 16.68 -9.34 -7.91
CA LYS A 136 15.69 -10.11 -7.14
C LYS A 136 14.31 -10.15 -7.81
N PRO A 137 13.54 -11.24 -7.67
CA PRO A 137 12.20 -11.35 -8.24
C PRO A 137 11.18 -10.55 -7.42
N VAL A 138 10.47 -9.62 -8.05
CA VAL A 138 9.49 -8.74 -7.37
C VAL A 138 8.05 -8.87 -7.89
N SER A 139 7.81 -9.76 -8.86
CA SER A 139 6.51 -9.87 -9.55
C SER A 139 5.36 -10.23 -8.59
N ALA A 140 5.62 -11.06 -7.59
CA ALA A 140 4.64 -11.47 -6.60
C ALA A 140 4.67 -10.63 -5.31
N GLY A 141 5.37 -9.50 -5.31
CA GLY A 141 5.55 -8.65 -4.13
C GLY A 141 4.24 -8.14 -3.52
N THR A 142 3.22 -7.92 -4.34
CA THR A 142 1.86 -7.53 -3.94
C THR A 142 1.16 -8.64 -3.13
N HIS A 143 1.34 -9.91 -3.52
CA HIS A 143 0.61 -11.04 -2.95
C HIS A 143 1.26 -11.61 -1.69
N HIS A 144 2.59 -11.52 -1.59
CA HIS A 144 3.32 -12.04 -0.44
C HIS A 144 3.59 -10.95 0.58
N LEU A 145 4.48 -10.01 0.26
CA LEU A 145 4.99 -9.08 1.28
C LEU A 145 4.16 -7.82 1.43
N GLY A 146 3.43 -7.42 0.39
CA GLY A 146 2.53 -6.26 0.45
C GLY A 146 1.40 -6.48 1.46
N THR A 147 0.84 -7.70 1.51
CA THR A 147 -0.20 -8.07 2.47
C THR A 147 0.33 -8.13 3.90
N GLU A 148 1.48 -8.79 4.13
CA GLU A 148 2.09 -8.86 5.46
C GLU A 148 2.53 -7.48 5.98
N LEU A 149 3.02 -6.62 5.09
CA LEU A 149 3.31 -5.23 5.42
C LEU A 149 2.06 -4.48 5.90
N GLY A 150 0.95 -4.62 5.18
CA GLY A 150 -0.31 -3.98 5.57
C GLY A 150 -0.84 -4.52 6.90
N ASP A 151 -0.73 -5.84 7.12
CA ASP A 151 -1.10 -6.49 8.37
C ASP A 151 -0.22 -6.03 9.54
N ALA A 152 1.10 -5.88 9.35
CA ALA A 152 2.00 -5.35 10.37
C ALA A 152 1.60 -3.91 10.78
N ILE A 153 1.30 -3.04 9.81
CA ILE A 153 0.83 -1.67 10.09
C ILE A 153 -0.51 -1.70 10.83
N ALA A 154 -1.45 -2.53 10.38
CA ALA A 154 -2.75 -2.68 11.01
C ALA A 154 -2.59 -3.13 12.48
N LEU A 155 -1.74 -4.13 12.73
CA LEU A 155 -1.44 -4.61 14.08
C LEU A 155 -0.82 -3.50 14.97
N ALA A 156 0.15 -2.75 14.45
CA ALA A 156 0.76 -1.64 15.19
C ALA A 156 -0.27 -0.58 15.59
N LEU A 157 -1.18 -0.23 14.67
CA LEU A 157 -2.18 0.83 14.87
C LEU A 157 -3.54 0.33 15.38
N ALA A 158 -3.67 -0.95 15.75
CA ALA A 158 -4.95 -1.54 16.13
C ALA A 158 -5.61 -0.85 17.34
N HIS A 159 -4.81 -0.35 18.28
CA HIS A 159 -5.29 0.42 19.43
C HIS A 159 -5.47 1.92 19.15
N VAL A 160 -4.87 2.42 18.07
CA VAL A 160 -4.87 3.83 17.67
C VAL A 160 -6.14 4.16 16.88
N ALA A 161 -6.47 3.32 15.90
CA ALA A 161 -7.62 3.50 15.01
C ALA A 161 -8.40 2.18 14.83
N PRO A 162 -9.02 1.65 15.90
CA PRO A 162 -9.63 0.32 15.89
C PRO A 162 -10.74 0.14 14.85
N GLU A 163 -11.53 1.19 14.57
CA GLU A 163 -12.60 1.13 13.57
C GLU A 163 -12.09 1.18 12.12
N GLY A 164 -10.94 1.82 11.90
CA GLY A 164 -10.29 1.90 10.59
C GLY A 164 -9.31 0.76 10.33
N CYS A 165 -8.91 0.02 11.37
CA CYS A 165 -7.93 -1.04 11.30
C CYS A 165 -8.51 -2.28 10.61
N VAL A 166 -8.28 -2.36 9.29
CA VAL A 166 -8.68 -3.51 8.47
C VAL A 166 -7.44 -4.30 8.05
N PRO A 167 -7.37 -5.62 8.32
CA PRO A 167 -6.31 -6.47 7.81
C PRO A 167 -6.40 -6.58 6.29
N GLN A 168 -5.29 -6.85 5.62
CA GLN A 168 -5.24 -6.96 4.16
C GLN A 168 -6.05 -8.16 3.68
N THR A 169 -7.22 -7.90 3.10
CA THR A 169 -8.12 -8.94 2.58
C THR A 169 -7.61 -9.56 1.29
N TYR A 170 -6.63 -8.96 0.63
CA TYR A 170 -6.06 -9.49 -0.62
C TYR A 170 -5.45 -10.90 -0.44
N LYS A 171 -5.06 -11.28 0.79
CA LYS A 171 -4.61 -12.65 1.13
C LYS A 171 -5.68 -13.73 0.94
N THR A 172 -6.97 -13.36 0.89
CA THR A 172 -8.07 -14.32 0.64
C THR A 172 -8.22 -14.67 -0.84
N GLY A 173 -7.64 -13.88 -1.74
CA GLY A 173 -7.90 -13.95 -3.18
C GLY A 173 -7.26 -15.14 -3.90
N ILE A 174 -6.42 -15.95 -3.23
CA ILE A 174 -5.61 -17.06 -3.80
C ILE A 174 -5.30 -16.81 -5.29
N PRO A 175 -4.34 -15.92 -5.62
CA PRO A 175 -4.09 -15.51 -7.00
C PRO A 175 -3.68 -16.74 -7.82
N THR A 176 -4.64 -17.30 -8.56
CA THR A 176 -4.45 -18.52 -9.35
C THR A 176 -4.30 -18.11 -10.79
N VAL A 177 -3.14 -18.43 -11.38
CA VAL A 177 -2.91 -18.19 -12.80
C VAL A 177 -3.25 -19.45 -13.58
N ILE A 178 -4.33 -19.41 -14.33
CA ILE A 178 -4.77 -20.47 -15.25
C ILE A 178 -4.27 -20.11 -16.64
N ASN A 179 -3.51 -21.02 -17.25
CA ASN A 179 -3.06 -20.87 -18.63
C ASN A 179 -3.60 -22.03 -19.46
N GLY A 180 -4.04 -21.74 -20.68
CA GLY A 180 -4.55 -22.78 -21.56
C GLY A 180 -4.83 -22.29 -22.97
N THR A 181 -5.55 -23.13 -23.73
CA THR A 181 -6.09 -22.80 -25.04
C THR A 181 -7.60 -22.79 -24.94
N ASP A 182 -8.24 -21.70 -25.34
CA ASP A 182 -9.69 -21.56 -25.34
C ASP A 182 -10.31 -22.58 -26.32
N PRO A 183 -11.17 -23.50 -25.84
CA PRO A 183 -11.77 -24.52 -26.70
C PRO A 183 -12.76 -23.95 -27.74
N HIS A 184 -13.22 -22.70 -27.58
CA HIS A 184 -14.19 -22.08 -28.48
C HIS A 184 -13.56 -21.46 -29.74
N ASN A 185 -12.33 -20.94 -29.64
CA ASN A 185 -11.66 -20.23 -30.73
C ASN A 185 -10.21 -20.69 -30.99
N GLY A 186 -9.69 -21.61 -30.18
CA GLY A 186 -8.34 -22.17 -30.30
C GLY A 186 -7.20 -21.21 -29.95
N GLN A 187 -7.49 -20.04 -29.36
CA GLN A 187 -6.48 -19.06 -28.98
C GLN A 187 -5.91 -19.34 -27.58
N PRO A 188 -4.62 -19.02 -27.33
CA PRO A 188 -4.06 -19.09 -25.99
C PRO A 188 -4.71 -18.04 -25.07
N PHE A 189 -4.87 -18.39 -23.79
CA PHE A 189 -5.33 -17.46 -22.75
C PHE A 189 -4.52 -17.62 -21.46
N THR A 190 -4.47 -16.53 -20.70
CA THR A 190 -4.00 -16.47 -19.31
C THR A 190 -5.07 -15.76 -18.50
N ASP A 191 -5.57 -16.43 -17.46
CA ASP A 191 -6.53 -15.89 -16.50
C ASP A 191 -5.87 -15.82 -15.12
N HIS A 192 -5.96 -14.69 -14.46
CA HIS A 192 -5.41 -14.46 -13.12
C HIS A 192 -6.40 -14.78 -12.00
N SER A 193 -7.54 -15.41 -12.32
CA SER A 193 -8.61 -15.78 -11.40
C SER A 193 -9.04 -14.60 -10.52
N ALA A 194 -9.12 -13.41 -11.12
CA ALA A 194 -9.49 -12.16 -10.44
C ALA A 194 -11.01 -11.98 -10.29
N GLU A 195 -11.81 -12.98 -10.68
CA GLU A 195 -13.26 -12.98 -10.44
C GLU A 195 -13.57 -13.17 -8.95
N VAL A 196 -13.62 -12.05 -8.23
CA VAL A 196 -14.28 -11.96 -6.92
C VAL A 196 -15.74 -11.53 -7.14
N TYR A 197 -16.57 -12.42 -7.67
CA TYR A 197 -18.01 -12.22 -7.56
C TYR A 197 -18.44 -12.51 -6.13
N ALA A 198 -18.79 -11.45 -5.39
CA ALA A 198 -19.68 -11.56 -4.26
C ALA A 198 -21.09 -11.79 -4.79
N GLY A 199 -21.60 -13.02 -4.66
CA GLY A 199 -23.03 -13.25 -4.57
C GLY A 199 -23.55 -12.85 -3.20
#